data_AF-A7SR66-F1
#
_entry.id   AF-A7SR66-F1
#
_cell.length_a   1.000
_cell.length_b   1.000
_cell.length_c   1.000
_cell.angle_alpha   90.00
_cell.angle_beta   90.00
_cell.angle_gamma   90.00
#
_symmetry.space_group_name_H-M   'P 1'
#
loop_
_entity.id
_entity.type
_entity.pdbx_description
1 polymer ?
#
loop_
_entity_poly.entity_id
_entity_poly.type
_entity_poly.pdbx_seq_one_letter_code
_entity_poly.pdbx_strand_id
1 'polypeptide(L)'
;GNYGKSNISIELSKEFNRKPTDQNFEDKIESIWKQRVKELPSLFNGSKFRLQSACLENGQLNLRVGLTCYRDFICTNMNRRECEFLREWGRVHYDDPHACFADPVGVNALLVSRDEKFVFVRRSAEVAEAQGQYHGPGGHPEPHVVHGMLDKGDEKELEGMNPSSVVYEFFYSIVKETRDEVNIPEDCLSWPVLIGILRNIASSNGRPELCFLIRCSLNSEEIKQYYHQGGPEAYESTEIVFVKIKVRAL
;
A
#
# COMPACT_ATOMS: atom_id res chain seq x y z
N GLY A 1 -7.66 16.04 -8.47
CA GLY A 1 -6.70 16.33 -9.55
C GLY A 1 -6.03 15.04 -9.93
N ASN A 2 -5.71 14.85 -11.22
CA ASN A 2 -4.93 13.70 -11.68
C ASN A 2 -3.46 14.08 -11.65
N TYR A 3 -2.63 13.36 -10.89
CA TYR A 3 -1.20 13.68 -10.74
C TYR A 3 -0.35 12.64 -11.47
N GLY A 4 0.43 13.10 -12.45
CA GLY A 4 1.50 12.30 -13.04
C GLY A 4 2.72 12.26 -12.12
N LYS A 5 3.69 11.38 -12.44
CA LYS A 5 4.96 11.25 -11.70
C LYS A 5 5.67 12.60 -11.48
N SER A 6 5.63 13.50 -12.47
CA SER A 6 6.29 14.81 -12.42
C SER A 6 5.62 15.81 -11.48
N ASN A 7 4.41 15.54 -10.99
CA ASN A 7 3.69 16.42 -10.07
C ASN A 7 3.85 16.01 -8.60
N ILE A 8 4.73 15.04 -8.32
CA ILE A 8 4.95 14.50 -6.97
C ILE A 8 6.40 14.71 -6.56
N SER A 9 6.58 15.29 -5.38
CA SER A 9 7.85 15.40 -4.68
C SER A 9 7.80 14.57 -3.40
N ILE A 10 8.94 13.97 -3.07
CA ILE A 10 9.10 13.22 -1.82
C ILE A 10 10.21 13.87 -1.00
N GLU A 11 9.93 14.09 0.27
CA GLU A 11 10.91 14.40 1.31
C GLU A 11 11.15 13.12 2.12
N LEU A 12 12.39 12.61 2.12
CA LEU A 12 12.79 11.42 2.85
C LEU A 12 13.50 11.81 4.14
N SER A 13 13.04 11.31 5.29
CA SER A 13 13.72 11.55 6.57
C SER A 13 13.37 10.50 7.62
N LYS A 14 14.36 10.12 8.44
CA LYS A 14 14.16 9.27 9.63
C LYS A 14 13.22 9.95 10.64
N GLU A 15 13.08 11.29 10.59
CA GLU A 15 12.12 12.03 11.41
C GLU A 15 10.66 11.70 11.08
N PHE A 16 10.40 11.19 9.88
CA PHE A 16 9.08 10.75 9.42
C PHE A 16 8.78 9.28 9.75
N ASN A 17 9.64 8.61 10.53
CA ASN A 17 9.38 7.27 11.05
C ASN A 17 8.32 7.31 12.17
N ARG A 18 7.82 6.13 12.56
CA ARG A 18 6.94 5.98 13.72
C ARG A 18 7.63 6.55 14.97
N LYS A 19 6.90 7.35 15.75
CA LYS A 19 7.36 7.83 17.06
C LYS A 19 6.98 6.81 18.15
N PRO A 20 7.85 6.57 19.14
CA PRO A 20 7.57 5.62 20.22
C PRO A 20 6.44 6.11 21.14
N THR A 21 5.90 5.20 21.94
CA THR A 21 4.95 5.52 23.03
C THR A 21 5.63 5.34 24.40
N ASP A 22 4.89 4.93 25.43
CA ASP A 22 5.48 4.52 26.70
C ASP A 22 6.21 3.17 26.58
N GLN A 23 7.12 2.92 27.52
CA GLN A 23 7.88 1.67 27.56
C GLN A 23 6.98 0.44 27.68
N ASN A 24 5.81 0.57 28.33
CA ASN A 24 4.88 -0.55 28.53
C ASN A 24 4.30 -1.05 27.20
N PHE A 25 3.92 -0.15 26.28
CA PHE A 25 3.48 -0.56 24.95
C PHE A 25 4.66 -1.01 24.08
N GLU A 26 5.79 -0.28 24.09
CA GLU A 26 6.95 -0.66 23.26
C GLU A 26 7.49 -2.06 23.64
N ASP A 27 7.50 -2.42 24.93
CA ASP A 27 7.87 -3.76 25.40
C ASP A 27 6.90 -4.85 24.93
N LYS A 28 5.62 -4.51 24.71
CA LYS A 28 4.61 -5.46 24.23
C LYS A 28 4.76 -5.79 22.75
N ILE A 29 5.34 -4.92 21.92
CA ILE A 29 5.43 -5.11 20.45
C ILE A 29 6.01 -6.48 20.10
N GLU A 30 7.13 -6.83 20.74
CA GLU A 30 7.81 -8.10 20.49
C GLU A 30 6.95 -9.31 20.90
N SER A 31 6.19 -9.19 21.98
CA SER A 31 5.26 -10.25 22.42
C SER A 31 4.08 -10.42 21.46
N ILE A 32 3.50 -9.31 20.97
CA ILE A 32 2.38 -9.29 20.01
C ILE A 32 2.84 -9.92 18.70
N TRP A 33 4.02 -9.53 18.21
CA TRP A 33 4.61 -10.09 17.00
C TRP A 33 4.85 -11.60 17.12
N LYS A 34 5.50 -12.05 18.19
CA LYS A 34 5.74 -13.48 18.45
C LYS A 34 4.45 -14.29 18.51
N GLN A 35 3.40 -13.74 19.12
CA GLN A 35 2.08 -14.38 19.11
C GLN A 35 1.54 -14.48 17.68
N ARG A 36 1.60 -13.39 16.90
CA ARG A 36 1.08 -13.39 15.53
C ARG A 36 1.82 -14.36 14.61
N VAL A 37 3.14 -14.45 14.72
CA VAL A 37 3.95 -15.43 13.97
C VAL A 37 3.59 -16.87 14.35
N LYS A 38 3.23 -17.14 15.61
CA LYS A 38 2.72 -18.47 16.02
C LYS A 38 1.36 -18.80 15.38
N GLU A 39 0.49 -17.81 15.23
CA GLU A 39 -0.84 -17.97 14.60
C GLU A 39 -0.74 -18.12 13.07
N LEU A 40 0.20 -17.43 12.44
CA LEU A 40 0.44 -17.47 11.00
C LEU A 40 1.95 -17.57 10.72
N PRO A 41 2.52 -18.80 10.69
CA PRO A 41 3.96 -19.02 10.55
C PRO A 41 4.58 -18.53 9.24
N SER A 42 3.78 -18.25 8.22
CA SER A 42 4.23 -17.65 6.95
C SER A 42 4.54 -16.16 7.08
N LEU A 43 4.19 -15.50 8.18
CA LEU A 43 4.51 -14.09 8.40
C LEU A 43 6.01 -13.88 8.58
N PHE A 44 6.53 -12.91 7.84
CA PHE A 44 7.90 -12.41 8.00
C PHE A 44 7.87 -10.90 8.19
N ASN A 45 8.89 -10.36 8.86
CA ASN A 45 9.04 -8.91 8.99
C ASN A 45 9.70 -8.37 7.71
N GLY A 46 9.09 -7.34 7.11
CA GLY A 46 9.62 -6.68 5.92
C GLY A 46 9.60 -5.16 6.11
N SER A 47 10.64 -4.49 5.62
CA SER A 47 10.71 -3.02 5.59
C SER A 47 9.67 -2.44 4.65
N LYS A 48 9.02 -1.33 5.03
CA LYS A 48 8.01 -0.63 4.24
C LYS A 48 8.25 0.87 4.30
N PHE A 49 7.79 1.61 3.29
CA PHE A 49 7.72 3.07 3.37
C PHE A 49 6.60 3.47 4.34
N ARG A 50 6.81 4.52 5.14
CA ARG A 50 5.79 5.13 6.00
C ARG A 50 5.39 6.48 5.43
N LEU A 51 4.11 6.75 5.27
CA LEU A 51 3.64 8.09 4.92
C LEU A 51 3.33 8.88 6.20
N GLN A 52 4.13 9.92 6.46
CA GLN A 52 3.89 10.83 7.57
C GLN A 52 2.85 11.90 7.19
N SER A 53 2.99 12.52 6.02
CA SER A 53 2.01 13.52 5.55
C SER A 53 2.04 13.66 4.04
N ALA A 54 0.94 14.22 3.52
CA ALA A 54 0.78 14.58 2.12
C ALA A 54 0.17 15.98 2.05
N CYS A 55 0.85 16.91 1.38
CA CYS A 55 0.41 18.29 1.23
C CYS A 55 0.36 18.68 -0.26
N LEU A 56 -0.72 19.32 -0.69
CA LEU A 56 -0.85 19.83 -2.05
C LEU A 56 -0.57 21.33 -2.05
N GLU A 57 0.53 21.73 -2.67
CA GLU A 57 0.95 23.14 -2.74
C GLU A 57 1.26 23.50 -4.19
N ASN A 58 0.67 24.58 -4.71
CA ASN A 58 0.89 25.08 -6.07
C ASN A 58 0.73 24.02 -7.18
N GLY A 59 -0.17 23.04 -6.98
CA GLY A 59 -0.41 21.95 -7.94
C GLY A 59 0.60 20.80 -7.87
N GLN A 60 1.52 20.83 -6.91
CA GLN A 60 2.49 19.78 -6.62
C GLN A 60 2.15 19.07 -5.32
N LEU A 61 2.11 17.73 -5.36
CA LEU A 61 1.85 16.90 -4.20
C LEU A 61 3.19 16.55 -3.52
N ASN A 62 3.42 17.12 -2.34
CA ASN A 62 4.57 16.85 -1.51
C ASN A 62 4.23 15.74 -0.52
N LEU A 63 4.99 14.65 -0.52
CA LEU A 63 4.87 13.54 0.43
C LEU A 63 6.07 13.52 1.38
N ARG A 64 5.82 13.46 2.68
CA ARG A 64 6.85 13.20 3.68
C ARG A 64 6.86 11.73 4.03
N VAL A 65 7.98 11.07 3.71
CA VAL A 65 8.08 9.62 3.73
C VAL A 65 9.24 9.18 4.63
N GLY A 66 8.93 8.32 5.58
CA GLY A 66 9.89 7.62 6.42
C GLY A 66 9.92 6.13 6.08
N LEU A 67 10.44 5.35 7.04
CA LEU A 67 10.41 3.89 7.02
C LEU A 67 9.64 3.35 8.22
N THR A 68 9.13 2.16 8.03
CA THR A 68 8.49 1.31 9.03
C THR A 68 8.72 -0.14 8.66
N CYS A 69 8.07 -1.07 9.36
CA CYS A 69 8.12 -2.47 9.02
C CYS A 69 6.77 -3.16 9.26
N TYR A 70 6.61 -4.34 8.67
CA TYR A 70 5.38 -5.12 8.77
C TYR A 70 5.08 -5.55 10.21
N ARG A 71 6.10 -5.83 11.02
CA ARG A 71 5.93 -6.08 12.47
C ARG A 71 5.22 -4.91 13.15
N ASP A 72 5.73 -3.70 12.98
CA ASP A 72 5.17 -2.50 13.62
C ASP A 72 3.76 -2.24 13.10
N PHE A 73 3.47 -2.48 11.82
CA PHE A 73 2.12 -2.41 11.25
C PHE A 73 1.14 -3.36 11.95
N ILE A 74 1.52 -4.62 12.12
CA ILE A 74 0.69 -5.60 12.85
C ILE A 74 0.47 -5.17 14.30
N CYS A 75 1.50 -4.66 14.97
CA CYS A 75 1.45 -4.34 16.40
C CYS A 75 0.76 -3.00 16.70
N THR A 76 0.65 -2.10 15.71
CA THR A 76 0.03 -0.78 15.84
C THR A 76 -1.27 -0.68 15.04
N ASN A 77 -1.21 -0.45 13.72
CA ASN A 77 -2.35 -0.28 12.84
C ASN A 77 -3.36 -1.43 12.90
N MET A 78 -2.91 -2.68 13.00
CA MET A 78 -3.82 -3.85 13.09
C MET A 78 -4.22 -4.18 14.53
N ASN A 79 -3.64 -3.51 15.53
CA ASN A 79 -3.95 -3.72 16.93
C ASN A 79 -5.14 -2.85 17.37
N ARG A 80 -6.34 -3.41 17.19
CA ARG A 80 -7.59 -2.74 17.58
C ARG A 80 -7.74 -2.49 19.08
N ARG A 81 -6.97 -3.19 19.94
CA ARG A 81 -7.09 -3.04 21.40
C ARG A 81 -6.38 -1.78 21.89
N GLU A 82 -5.25 -1.43 21.27
CA GLU A 82 -4.40 -0.32 21.70
C GLU A 82 -4.56 0.92 20.81
N CYS A 83 -5.42 0.89 19.77
CA CYS A 83 -5.49 1.96 18.77
C CYS A 83 -5.96 3.31 19.33
N GLU A 84 -6.85 3.33 20.33
CA GLU A 84 -7.26 4.57 21.00
C GLU A 84 -6.12 5.17 21.83
N PHE A 85 -5.39 4.32 22.56
CA PHE A 85 -4.20 4.71 23.30
C PHE A 85 -3.14 5.33 22.36
N LEU A 86 -2.80 4.64 21.27
CA LEU A 86 -1.82 5.13 20.29
C LEU A 86 -2.22 6.48 19.69
N ARG A 87 -3.52 6.65 19.40
CA ARG A 87 -4.05 7.88 18.81
C ARG A 87 -3.98 9.05 19.78
N GLU A 88 -4.36 8.81 21.04
CA GLU A 88 -4.32 9.84 22.07
C GLU A 88 -2.88 10.21 22.42
N TRP A 89 -2.00 9.21 22.57
CA TRP A 89 -0.57 9.45 22.79
C TRP A 89 0.04 10.30 21.68
N GLY A 90 -0.24 9.94 20.42
CA GLY A 90 0.19 10.70 19.24
C GLY A 90 -0.25 12.16 19.29
N ARG A 91 -1.51 12.40 19.65
CA ARG A 91 -2.08 13.75 19.77
C ARG A 91 -1.40 14.56 20.87
N VAL A 92 -1.26 13.98 22.06
CA VAL A 92 -0.75 14.68 23.25
C VAL A 92 0.75 14.95 23.17
N HIS A 93 1.54 14.00 22.68
CA HIS A 93 3.00 14.08 22.72
C HIS A 93 3.66 14.53 21.42
N TYR A 94 2.97 14.39 20.29
CA TYR A 94 3.54 14.66 18.96
C TYR A 94 2.68 15.56 18.07
N ASP A 95 1.53 16.05 18.56
CA ASP A 95 0.56 16.84 17.78
C ASP A 95 0.10 16.13 16.48
N ASP A 96 0.13 14.80 16.47
CA ASP A 96 -0.27 13.98 15.33
C ASP A 96 -0.89 12.65 15.81
N PRO A 97 -2.20 12.43 15.59
CA PRO A 97 -2.88 11.20 16.01
C PRO A 97 -2.34 9.93 15.33
N HIS A 98 -1.54 10.06 14.28
CA HIS A 98 -0.89 8.96 13.57
C HIS A 98 0.61 8.84 13.85
N ALA A 99 1.19 9.70 14.71
CA ALA A 99 2.63 9.69 15.01
C ALA A 99 3.13 8.32 15.50
N CYS A 100 2.31 7.64 16.31
CA CYS A 100 2.64 6.35 16.92
C CYS A 100 2.18 5.14 16.10
N PHE A 101 1.61 5.36 14.91
CA PHE A 101 1.23 4.29 13.99
C PHE A 101 2.34 4.04 12.96
N ALA A 102 2.49 2.77 12.57
CA ALA A 102 3.44 2.36 11.54
C ALA A 102 3.10 2.97 10.17
N ASP A 103 1.82 3.07 9.83
CA ASP A 103 1.28 3.69 8.61
C ASP A 103 2.07 3.33 7.32
N PRO A 104 2.27 2.04 7.02
CA PRO A 104 2.94 1.64 5.80
C PRO A 104 2.14 2.07 4.57
N VAL A 105 2.83 2.60 3.56
CA VAL A 105 2.24 3.00 2.28
C VAL A 105 1.73 1.77 1.54
N GLY A 106 0.42 1.71 1.30
CA GLY A 106 -0.18 0.81 0.32
C GLY A 106 -0.32 1.48 -1.04
N VAL A 107 -0.48 0.66 -2.08
CA VAL A 107 -0.88 1.10 -3.42
C VAL A 107 -2.09 0.29 -3.87
N ASN A 108 -3.03 0.93 -4.57
CA ASN A 108 -4.15 0.25 -5.19
C ASN A 108 -4.45 0.83 -6.58
N ALA A 109 -5.05 0.01 -7.44
CA ALA A 109 -5.42 0.35 -8.80
C ALA A 109 -6.95 0.35 -8.95
N LEU A 110 -7.46 1.47 -9.45
CA LEU A 110 -8.68 1.52 -10.21
C LEU A 110 -8.36 1.15 -11.66
N LEU A 111 -8.41 -0.14 -11.97
CA LEU A 111 -8.13 -0.66 -13.31
C LEU A 111 -9.39 -0.57 -14.20
N VAL A 112 -9.24 0.05 -15.37
CA VAL A 112 -10.33 0.25 -16.35
C VAL A 112 -10.01 -0.51 -17.64
N SER A 113 -10.90 -1.42 -18.05
CA SER A 113 -10.79 -2.14 -19.32
C SER A 113 -11.12 -1.27 -20.54
N ARG A 114 -10.74 -1.71 -21.74
CA ARG A 114 -11.07 -1.06 -23.02
C ARG A 114 -12.56 -0.85 -23.22
N ASP A 115 -13.39 -1.76 -22.70
CA ASP A 115 -14.85 -1.68 -22.75
C ASP A 115 -15.48 -0.95 -21.55
N GLU A 116 -14.69 -0.08 -20.89
CA GLU A 116 -15.11 0.84 -19.82
C GLU A 116 -15.76 0.14 -18.62
N LYS A 117 -15.09 -0.92 -18.14
CA LYS A 117 -15.45 -1.58 -16.88
C LYS A 117 -14.31 -1.47 -15.88
N PHE A 118 -14.67 -1.26 -14.62
CA PHE A 118 -13.75 -1.41 -13.51
C PHE A 118 -13.52 -2.89 -13.21
N VAL A 119 -12.27 -3.25 -12.95
CA VAL A 119 -11.86 -4.60 -12.61
C VAL A 119 -11.65 -4.70 -11.10
N PHE A 120 -12.27 -5.71 -10.49
CA PHE A 120 -12.08 -6.04 -9.09
C PHE A 120 -11.76 -7.54 -8.95
N VAL A 121 -11.03 -7.89 -7.90
CA VAL A 121 -10.76 -9.27 -7.51
C VAL A 121 -11.31 -9.54 -6.11
N ARG A 122 -11.71 -10.79 -5.85
CA ARG A 122 -12.12 -11.23 -4.52
C ARG A 122 -10.94 -11.86 -3.81
N ARG A 123 -10.54 -11.28 -2.67
CA ARG A 123 -9.38 -11.75 -1.89
C ARG A 123 -9.62 -13.16 -1.35
N SER A 124 -8.59 -14.01 -1.41
CA SER A 124 -8.65 -15.40 -0.93
C SER A 124 -8.65 -15.49 0.60
N ALA A 125 -8.76 -16.70 1.13
CA ALA A 125 -8.62 -16.95 2.57
C ALA A 125 -7.14 -17.06 3.00
N GLU A 126 -6.21 -17.10 2.05
CA GLU A 126 -4.78 -17.30 2.30
C GLU A 126 -4.04 -16.00 2.61
N VAL A 127 -4.64 -14.86 2.27
CA VAL A 127 -4.06 -13.53 2.54
C VAL A 127 -4.32 -13.07 3.98
N ALA A 128 -3.40 -12.26 4.51
CA ALA A 128 -3.48 -11.79 5.91
C ALA A 128 -4.54 -10.70 6.15
N GLU A 129 -4.94 -9.97 5.10
CA GLU A 129 -5.82 -8.80 5.18
C GLU A 129 -7.08 -8.95 4.32
N ALA A 130 -8.22 -8.50 4.85
CA ALA A 130 -9.50 -8.35 4.14
C ALA A 130 -9.99 -9.59 3.36
N GLN A 131 -9.80 -10.78 3.93
CA GLN A 131 -10.20 -12.06 3.35
C GLN A 131 -11.66 -12.05 2.86
N GLY A 132 -11.89 -12.53 1.64
CA GLY A 132 -13.22 -12.63 1.02
C GLY A 132 -13.84 -11.32 0.52
N GLN A 133 -13.19 -10.17 0.74
CA GLN A 133 -13.65 -8.86 0.26
C GLN A 133 -13.22 -8.60 -1.18
N TYR A 134 -13.98 -7.75 -1.88
CA TYR A 134 -13.60 -7.26 -3.20
C TYR A 134 -12.64 -6.08 -3.09
N HIS A 135 -11.60 -6.11 -3.92
CA HIS A 135 -10.58 -5.06 -3.98
C HIS A 135 -10.14 -4.84 -5.43
N GLY A 136 -9.58 -3.67 -5.73
CA GLY A 136 -8.79 -3.50 -6.96
C GLY A 136 -7.44 -4.20 -6.81
N PRO A 137 -6.67 -4.37 -7.89
CA PRO A 137 -5.30 -4.85 -7.77
C PRO A 137 -4.48 -3.93 -6.86
N GLY A 138 -3.57 -4.47 -6.08
CA GLY A 138 -2.79 -3.63 -5.16
C GLY A 138 -1.86 -4.38 -4.23
N GLY A 139 -1.07 -3.61 -3.49
CA GLY A 139 -0.06 -4.17 -2.61
C GLY A 139 0.80 -3.10 -1.97
N HIS A 140 2.11 -3.35 -1.87
CA HIS A 140 3.01 -2.53 -1.05
C HIS A 140 4.36 -2.27 -1.72
N PRO A 141 4.69 -1.01 -2.06
CA PRO A 141 6.02 -0.67 -2.53
C PRO A 141 7.07 -0.97 -1.46
N GLU A 142 8.17 -1.58 -1.87
CA GLU A 142 9.20 -2.02 -0.93
C GLU A 142 10.51 -1.22 -1.05
N PRO A 143 11.05 -0.68 0.06
CA PRO A 143 12.29 0.08 0.07
C PRO A 143 13.49 -0.64 -0.55
N HIS A 144 13.52 -1.97 -0.43
CA HIS A 144 14.63 -2.77 -0.94
C HIS A 144 14.75 -2.74 -2.47
N VAL A 145 13.65 -2.49 -3.19
CA VAL A 145 13.62 -2.40 -4.65
C VAL A 145 14.34 -1.12 -5.11
N VAL A 146 14.19 -0.03 -4.37
CA VAL A 146 14.80 1.27 -4.68
C VAL A 146 16.32 1.27 -4.46
N HIS A 147 16.81 0.51 -3.49
CA HIS A 147 18.24 0.41 -3.21
C HIS A 147 19.05 -0.43 -4.21
N GLY A 148 18.40 -1.10 -5.16
CA GLY A 148 19.08 -1.99 -6.09
C GLY A 148 19.66 -3.23 -5.40
N MET A 149 18.82 -4.23 -5.13
CA MET A 149 19.21 -5.61 -4.78
C MET A 149 20.41 -5.80 -3.81
N LEU A 150 20.52 -4.96 -2.78
CA LEU A 150 21.46 -5.22 -1.68
C LEU A 150 20.70 -5.89 -0.54
N ASP A 151 21.09 -7.12 -0.20
CA ASP A 151 20.74 -8.01 0.91
C ASP A 151 19.38 -7.85 1.64
N LYS A 152 18.75 -9.00 1.90
CA LYS A 152 17.57 -9.16 2.79
C LYS A 152 17.97 -9.00 4.28
N GLY A 153 18.91 -8.12 4.59
CA GLY A 153 19.35 -7.81 5.96
C GLY A 153 18.48 -6.72 6.58
N ASP A 154 18.27 -6.84 7.89
CA ASP A 154 17.52 -5.90 8.72
C ASP A 154 18.14 -4.49 8.68
N GLU A 155 17.25 -3.49 8.70
CA GLU A 155 17.50 -2.04 8.72
C GLU A 155 18.18 -1.47 7.46
N LYS A 156 17.38 -1.30 6.39
CA LYS A 156 17.76 -0.44 5.28
C LYS A 156 17.54 1.02 5.67
N GLU A 157 18.58 1.82 5.56
CA GLU A 157 18.52 3.23 5.89
C GLU A 157 17.87 4.04 4.77
N LEU A 158 17.06 5.05 5.12
CA LEU A 158 16.60 6.09 4.17
C LEU A 158 17.77 6.82 3.49
N GLU A 159 18.95 6.80 4.13
CA GLU A 159 20.16 7.45 3.65
C GLU A 159 20.61 6.84 2.32
N GLY A 160 20.81 7.71 1.32
CA GLY A 160 21.21 7.31 -0.03
C GLY A 160 20.05 6.94 -0.96
N MET A 161 18.81 6.84 -0.49
CA MET A 161 17.66 6.70 -1.40
C MET A 161 17.43 7.97 -2.21
N ASN A 162 17.34 7.82 -3.53
CA ASN A 162 16.94 8.93 -4.40
C ASN A 162 15.41 9.12 -4.32
N PRO A 163 14.90 10.32 -3.94
CA PRO A 163 13.46 10.57 -3.88
C PRO A 163 12.72 10.27 -5.19
N SER A 164 13.33 10.54 -6.35
CA SER A 164 12.73 10.26 -7.66
C SER A 164 12.58 8.75 -7.94
N SER A 165 13.46 7.93 -7.37
CA SER A 165 13.37 6.48 -7.44
C SER A 165 12.28 5.93 -6.52
N VAL A 166 12.07 6.55 -5.34
CA VAL A 166 10.93 6.22 -4.47
C VAL A 166 9.61 6.58 -5.15
N VAL A 167 9.50 7.76 -5.77
CA VAL A 167 8.30 8.12 -6.56
C VAL A 167 8.10 7.11 -7.68
N TYR A 168 9.18 6.72 -8.39
CA TYR A 168 9.06 5.71 -9.43
C TYR A 168 8.55 4.37 -8.89
N GLU A 169 9.07 3.89 -7.75
CA GLU A 169 8.60 2.65 -7.15
C GLU A 169 7.14 2.74 -6.72
N PHE A 170 6.65 3.85 -6.18
CA PHE A 170 5.22 4.02 -5.85
C PHE A 170 4.30 3.85 -7.07
N PHE A 171 4.74 4.29 -8.25
CA PHE A 171 3.97 4.14 -9.48
C PHE A 171 4.19 2.77 -10.13
N TYR A 172 5.43 2.29 -10.17
CA TYR A 172 5.74 1.04 -10.84
C TYR A 172 5.29 -0.17 -10.04
N SER A 173 5.26 -0.09 -8.71
CA SER A 173 4.74 -1.17 -7.86
C SER A 173 3.32 -1.53 -8.26
N ILE A 174 2.43 -0.55 -8.45
CA ILE A 174 1.05 -0.86 -8.82
C ILE A 174 0.90 -1.48 -10.23
N VAL A 175 1.82 -1.20 -11.15
CA VAL A 175 1.89 -1.91 -12.45
C VAL A 175 2.27 -3.37 -12.23
N LYS A 176 3.29 -3.63 -11.41
CA LYS A 176 3.71 -5.00 -11.02
C LYS A 176 2.57 -5.76 -10.33
N GLU A 177 1.91 -5.17 -9.33
CA GLU A 177 0.77 -5.82 -8.64
C GLU A 177 -0.35 -6.16 -9.63
N THR A 178 -0.66 -5.25 -10.56
CA THR A 178 -1.69 -5.51 -11.59
C THR A 178 -1.29 -6.67 -12.52
N ARG A 179 -0.01 -6.74 -12.90
CA ARG A 179 0.53 -7.86 -13.68
C ARG A 179 0.49 -9.15 -12.87
N ASP A 180 0.88 -9.12 -11.61
CA ASP A 180 1.12 -10.33 -10.82
C ASP A 180 -0.18 -10.95 -10.27
N GLU A 181 -1.13 -10.12 -9.81
CA GLU A 181 -2.43 -10.56 -9.29
C GLU A 181 -3.45 -10.86 -10.39
N VAL A 182 -3.42 -10.13 -11.51
CA VAL A 182 -4.42 -10.23 -12.61
C VAL A 182 -3.87 -10.93 -13.86
N ASN A 183 -2.55 -11.14 -13.93
CA ASN A 183 -1.85 -11.70 -15.08
C ASN A 183 -1.97 -10.87 -16.38
N ILE A 184 -2.16 -9.56 -16.25
CA ILE A 184 -2.22 -8.68 -17.43
C ILE A 184 -0.79 -8.30 -17.85
N PRO A 185 -0.41 -8.48 -19.13
CA PRO A 185 0.87 -8.00 -19.64
C PRO A 185 1.07 -6.49 -19.44
N GLU A 186 2.27 -6.08 -19.01
CA GLU A 186 2.56 -4.65 -18.71
C GLU A 186 2.37 -3.73 -19.92
N ASP A 187 2.63 -4.22 -21.13
CA ASP A 187 2.44 -3.48 -22.39
C ASP A 187 0.97 -3.17 -22.70
N CYS A 188 0.04 -3.86 -22.03
CA CYS A 188 -1.39 -3.57 -22.10
C CYS A 188 -1.83 -2.49 -21.09
N LEU A 189 -0.98 -2.07 -20.15
CA LEU A 189 -1.31 -1.13 -19.08
C LEU A 189 -0.78 0.27 -19.40
N SER A 190 -1.64 1.28 -19.28
CA SER A 190 -1.20 2.67 -19.30
C SER A 190 -0.34 2.98 -18.08
N TRP A 191 0.59 3.93 -18.20
CA TRP A 191 1.30 4.43 -17.02
C TRP A 191 0.31 4.94 -15.95
N PRO A 192 0.49 4.60 -14.66
CA PRO A 192 -0.46 4.95 -13.62
C PRO A 192 -0.58 6.46 -13.40
N VAL A 193 -1.77 6.88 -13.01
CA VAL A 193 -2.08 8.26 -12.62
C VAL A 193 -2.58 8.26 -11.19
N LEU A 194 -1.93 8.99 -10.29
CA LEU A 194 -2.39 9.11 -8.91
C LEU A 194 -3.67 9.97 -8.88
N ILE A 195 -4.76 9.38 -8.39
CA ILE A 195 -6.08 10.05 -8.29
C ILE A 195 -6.41 10.47 -6.86
N GLY A 196 -5.74 9.92 -5.86
CA GLY A 196 -5.92 10.31 -4.47
C GLY A 196 -5.11 9.46 -3.48
N ILE A 197 -5.19 9.83 -2.21
CA ILE A 197 -4.67 9.07 -1.08
C ILE A 197 -5.85 8.78 -0.16
N LEU A 198 -6.10 7.52 0.14
CA LEU A 198 -7.14 7.09 1.06
C LEU A 198 -6.53 6.64 2.38
N ARG A 199 -7.31 6.69 3.46
CA ARG A 199 -6.95 6.09 4.75
C ARG A 199 -7.96 5.01 5.11
N ASN A 200 -7.49 3.78 5.31
CA ASN A 200 -8.35 2.65 5.61
C ASN A 200 -8.66 2.59 7.12
N ILE A 201 -9.72 3.27 7.53
CA ILE A 201 -10.13 3.37 8.93
C ILE A 201 -10.62 2.03 9.49
N ALA A 202 -11.36 1.25 8.70
CA ALA A 202 -12.14 0.12 9.19
C ALA A 202 -11.29 -1.12 9.53
N SER A 203 -10.26 -1.42 8.72
CA SER A 203 -9.44 -2.63 8.93
C SER A 203 -8.10 -2.35 9.60
N SER A 204 -7.50 -1.17 9.38
CA SER A 204 -6.09 -0.90 9.69
C SER A 204 -5.86 0.47 10.36
N ASN A 205 -6.90 0.98 11.04
CA ASN A 205 -6.84 2.21 11.85
C ASN A 205 -6.30 3.44 11.10
N GLY A 206 -6.56 3.52 9.80
CA GLY A 206 -6.20 4.67 8.96
C GLY A 206 -4.87 4.54 8.23
N ARG A 207 -4.38 3.32 8.00
CA ARG A 207 -3.26 3.05 7.10
C ARG A 207 -3.47 3.76 5.74
N PRO A 208 -2.46 4.48 5.22
CA PRO A 208 -2.59 5.22 3.98
C PRO A 208 -2.40 4.34 2.74
N GLU A 209 -3.17 4.62 1.69
CA GLU A 209 -3.09 3.94 0.38
C GLU A 209 -3.09 4.97 -0.76
N LEU A 210 -2.08 4.89 -1.62
CA LEU A 210 -2.00 5.65 -2.87
C LEU A 210 -2.91 4.99 -3.91
N CYS A 211 -3.87 5.74 -4.42
CA CYS A 211 -4.87 5.22 -5.35
C CYS A 211 -4.56 5.67 -6.77
N PHE A 212 -4.37 4.71 -7.67
CA PHE A 212 -3.98 4.97 -9.05
C PHE A 212 -5.09 4.59 -10.02
N LEU A 213 -5.26 5.38 -11.08
CA LEU A 213 -6.03 4.99 -12.26
C LEU A 213 -5.09 4.36 -13.27
N ILE A 214 -5.44 3.18 -13.76
CA ILE A 214 -4.75 2.47 -14.84
C ILE A 214 -5.78 2.09 -15.90
N ARG A 215 -5.50 2.41 -17.17
CA ARG A 215 -6.31 1.97 -18.31
C ARG A 215 -5.63 0.79 -18.99
N CYS A 216 -6.42 -0.22 -19.33
CA CYS A 216 -5.97 -1.42 -20.02
C CYS A 216 -6.46 -1.43 -21.47
N SER A 217 -5.58 -1.80 -22.41
CA SER A 217 -5.93 -1.95 -23.83
C SER A 217 -6.79 -3.18 -24.11
N LEU A 218 -6.90 -4.11 -23.15
CA LEU A 218 -7.72 -5.32 -23.19
C LEU A 218 -9.16 -5.03 -22.72
N ASN A 219 -10.12 -5.71 -23.31
CA ASN A 219 -11.51 -5.73 -22.84
C ASN A 219 -11.70 -6.72 -21.69
N SER A 220 -12.85 -6.67 -21.00
CA SER A 220 -13.09 -7.52 -19.83
C SER A 220 -12.97 -9.03 -20.08
N GLU A 221 -13.34 -9.50 -21.28
CA GLU A 221 -13.25 -10.94 -21.60
C GLU A 221 -11.79 -11.36 -21.80
N GLU A 222 -10.99 -10.54 -22.50
CA GLU A 222 -9.55 -10.75 -22.64
C GLU A 222 -8.86 -10.74 -21.27
N ILE A 223 -9.18 -9.77 -20.41
CA ILE A 223 -8.64 -9.69 -19.03
C ILE A 223 -9.00 -10.95 -18.23
N LYS A 224 -10.25 -11.40 -18.33
CA LYS A 224 -10.71 -12.62 -17.65
C LYS A 224 -9.96 -13.86 -18.13
N GLN A 225 -9.64 -13.95 -19.42
CA GLN A 225 -8.84 -15.05 -19.96
C GLN A 225 -7.41 -15.03 -19.41
N TYR A 226 -6.77 -13.87 -19.34
CA TYR A 226 -5.46 -13.73 -18.70
C TYR A 226 -5.48 -14.15 -17.23
N TYR A 227 -6.45 -13.65 -16.46
CA TYR A 227 -6.62 -14.01 -15.06
C TYR A 227 -6.74 -15.53 -14.86
N HIS A 228 -7.54 -16.22 -15.69
CA HIS A 228 -7.71 -17.67 -15.60
C HIS A 228 -6.52 -18.50 -16.05
N GLN A 229 -5.57 -17.91 -16.79
CA GLN A 229 -4.29 -18.58 -17.08
C GLN A 229 -3.39 -18.66 -15.84
N GLY A 230 -3.77 -18.00 -14.74
CA GLY A 230 -2.97 -17.87 -13.53
C GLY A 230 -1.94 -16.76 -13.68
N GLY A 231 -1.11 -16.55 -12.67
CA GLY A 231 -0.08 -15.51 -12.61
C GLY A 231 0.81 -15.77 -11.40
N PRO A 232 1.88 -14.98 -11.21
CA PRO A 232 2.78 -15.13 -10.06
C PRO A 232 2.04 -15.18 -8.71
N GLU A 233 0.94 -14.43 -8.57
CA GLU A 233 0.18 -14.27 -7.33
C GLU A 233 -1.28 -14.73 -7.46
N ALA A 234 -1.54 -15.72 -8.33
CA ALA A 234 -2.89 -16.24 -8.56
C ALA A 234 -3.57 -16.85 -7.31
N TYR A 235 -2.82 -17.11 -6.23
CA TYR A 235 -3.35 -17.59 -4.95
C TYR A 235 -4.01 -16.47 -4.11
N GLU A 236 -3.75 -15.20 -4.42
CA GLU A 236 -4.22 -14.05 -3.61
C GLU A 236 -5.70 -13.74 -3.81
N SER A 237 -6.29 -14.22 -4.91
CA SER A 237 -7.70 -14.01 -5.24
C SER A 237 -8.39 -15.28 -5.73
N THR A 238 -9.72 -15.31 -5.59
CA THR A 238 -10.55 -16.47 -5.97
C THR A 238 -11.53 -16.17 -7.10
N GLU A 239 -11.71 -14.91 -7.45
CA GLU A 239 -12.69 -14.45 -8.43
C GLU A 239 -12.27 -13.10 -9.00
N ILE A 240 -12.59 -12.86 -10.28
CA ILE A 240 -12.49 -11.56 -10.95
C ILE A 240 -13.88 -11.10 -11.40
N VAL A 241 -14.18 -9.83 -11.16
CA VAL A 241 -15.49 -9.20 -11.45
C VAL A 241 -15.31 -7.88 -12.16
N PHE A 242 -16.27 -7.56 -13.03
CA PHE A 242 -16.25 -6.38 -13.89
C PHE A 242 -17.49 -5.53 -13.68
N VAL A 243 -17.30 -4.27 -13.33
CA VAL A 243 -18.40 -3.32 -13.06
C VAL A 243 -18.44 -2.26 -14.16
N LYS A 244 -19.55 -2.20 -14.90
CA LYS A 244 -19.73 -1.22 -15.98
C LYS A 244 -19.78 0.20 -15.42
N ILE A 245 -19.00 1.11 -16.02
CA ILE A 245 -19.10 2.53 -15.74
C ILE A 245 -20.42 3.04 -16.35
N LYS A 246 -21.38 3.41 -15.50
CA LYS A 246 -22.58 4.12 -15.91
C LYS A 246 -22.43 5.60 -15.57
N VAL A 247 -21.99 6.40 -16.53
CA VAL A 247 -22.13 7.85 -16.43
C VAL A 247 -23.61 8.15 -16.66
N ARG A 248 -24.34 8.56 -15.61
CA ARG A 248 -25.62 9.23 -15.83
C ARG A 248 -25.29 10.57 -16.47
N ALA A 249 -25.85 10.86 -17.64
CA ALA A 249 -25.83 12.22 -18.17
C ALA A 249 -26.44 13.13 -17.08
N LEU A 250 -25.63 14.09 -16.62
CA LEU A 250 -26.07 15.15 -15.72
C LEU A 250 -26.95 16.15 -16.48
#